data_AF-A0A535P7P4-F1
#
_entry.id   AF-A0A535P7P4-F1
#
_cell.length_a   1.000
_cell.length_b   1.000
_cell.length_c   1.000
_cell.angle_alpha   90.00
_cell.angle_beta   90.00
_cell.angle_gamma   90.00
#
_symmetry.space_group_name_H-M   'P 1'
#
loop_
_entity.id
_entity.type
_entity.pdbx_description
1 polymer ?
#
loop_
_entity_poly.entity_id
_entity_poly.type
_entity_poly.pdbx_seq_one_letter_code
_entity_poly.pdbx_strand_id
1 'polypeptide(L)'
;QDVCNGCRNCVAACPYGVIGMNSQTGTAHKCTLCYDRLQGGLEPACAKACPTQSIQFGPLAELQQAADVRLAALHSQGQTQAQLYGRDDTVYGGLNAFFLLMDKPETYGLPNADNAKLPSRNNVGGYVGAAITAVLAVVAGLVAFRRRGEAA
;
A
#
# COMPACT_ATOMS: atom_id res chain seq x y z
N GLN A 1 -12.97 -9.46 14.19
CA GLN A 1 -12.16 -10.10 13.10
C GLN A 1 -13.07 -10.97 12.24
N ASP A 2 -14.35 -10.63 12.20
CA ASP A 2 -15.44 -11.62 12.05
C ASP A 2 -15.89 -11.73 10.59
N VAL A 3 -15.42 -10.80 9.76
CA VAL A 3 -15.59 -10.80 8.30
C VAL A 3 -14.48 -11.58 7.60
N CYS A 4 -13.33 -11.79 8.27
CA CYS A 4 -12.22 -12.50 7.66
C CYS A 4 -12.58 -13.97 7.45
N ASN A 5 -12.63 -14.42 6.19
CA ASN A 5 -12.92 -15.80 5.83
C ASN A 5 -11.67 -16.64 5.55
N GLY A 6 -10.48 -16.12 5.88
CA GLY A 6 -9.23 -16.86 5.72
C GLY A 6 -8.81 -17.14 4.27
N CYS A 7 -9.34 -16.43 3.26
CA CYS A 7 -9.03 -16.71 1.84
C CYS A 7 -7.57 -16.41 1.42
N ARG A 8 -6.81 -15.66 2.23
CA ARG A 8 -5.40 -15.30 2.02
C ARG A 8 -5.08 -14.43 0.80
N ASN A 9 -6.08 -13.96 0.06
CA ASN A 9 -5.86 -13.03 -1.06
C ASN A 9 -5.10 -11.76 -0.62
N CYS A 10 -5.37 -11.26 0.59
CA CYS A 10 -4.65 -10.13 1.16
C CYS A 10 -3.15 -10.40 1.34
N VAL A 11 -2.77 -11.62 1.73
CA VAL A 11 -1.37 -12.03 1.93
C VAL A 11 -0.61 -11.96 0.62
N ALA A 12 -1.15 -12.57 -0.44
CA ALA A 12 -0.53 -12.54 -1.76
C ALA A 12 -0.53 -11.14 -2.40
N ALA A 13 -1.53 -10.32 -2.10
CA ALA A 13 -1.67 -8.99 -2.68
C ALA A 13 -0.74 -7.92 -2.07
N CYS A 14 -0.24 -8.12 -0.85
CA CYS A 14 0.60 -7.14 -0.17
C CYS A 14 2.08 -7.35 -0.54
N PRO A 15 2.73 -6.43 -1.28
CA PRO A 15 4.12 -6.62 -1.70
C PRO A 15 5.13 -6.55 -0.55
N TYR A 16 4.71 -6.03 0.60
CA TYR A 16 5.53 -5.93 1.80
C TYR A 16 5.56 -7.22 2.63
N GLY A 17 4.71 -8.20 2.34
CA GLY A 17 4.68 -9.47 3.08
C GLY A 17 4.32 -9.33 4.57
N VAL A 18 3.70 -8.21 4.98
CA VAL A 18 3.44 -7.88 6.40
C VAL A 18 2.18 -8.50 6.98
N ILE A 19 1.41 -9.25 6.18
CA ILE A 19 0.14 -9.86 6.60
C ILE A 19 0.40 -11.32 6.97
N GLY A 20 0.25 -11.63 8.25
CA GLY A 20 0.37 -12.99 8.79
C GLY A 20 -0.99 -13.67 8.94
N MET A 21 -0.98 -15.00 8.99
CA MET A 21 -2.17 -15.80 9.30
C MET A 21 -2.07 -16.34 10.73
N ASN A 22 -3.13 -16.20 11.51
CA ASN A 22 -3.26 -16.90 12.78
C ASN A 22 -3.68 -18.34 12.51
N SER A 23 -2.84 -19.30 12.94
CA SER A 23 -3.06 -20.73 12.71
C SER A 23 -4.23 -21.31 13.50
N GLN A 24 -4.62 -20.67 14.61
CA GLN A 24 -5.71 -21.14 15.47
C GLN A 24 -7.08 -20.68 14.96
N THR A 25 -7.17 -19.41 14.55
CA THR A 25 -8.44 -18.81 14.11
C THR A 25 -8.63 -18.84 12.59
N GLY A 26 -7.56 -19.09 11.83
CA GLY A 26 -7.58 -19.02 10.37
C GLY A 26 -7.73 -17.60 9.82
N THR A 27 -7.58 -16.56 10.65
CA THR A 27 -7.77 -15.16 10.26
C THR A 27 -6.46 -14.44 9.94
N ALA A 28 -6.53 -13.40 9.10
CA ALA A 28 -5.38 -12.59 8.73
C ALA A 28 -5.14 -11.44 9.75
N HIS A 29 -3.88 -11.22 10.11
CA HIS A 29 -3.46 -10.18 11.03
C HIS A 29 -2.31 -9.36 10.45
N LYS A 30 -2.27 -8.08 10.81
CA LYS A 30 -1.21 -7.14 10.46
C LYS A 30 -1.12 -6.07 11.54
N CYS A 31 -0.13 -5.18 11.44
CA CYS A 31 -0.09 -3.97 12.25
C CYS A 31 -1.43 -3.20 12.17
N THR A 32 -1.96 -2.86 13.34
CA THR A 32 -3.21 -2.10 13.52
C THR A 32 -2.95 -0.64 13.85
N LEU A 33 -1.69 -0.20 13.78
CA LEU A 33 -1.24 1.11 14.25
C LEU A 33 -1.63 1.38 15.70
N CYS A 34 -1.72 0.32 16.52
CA CYS A 34 -2.20 0.40 17.91
C CYS A 34 -3.54 1.14 18.03
N TYR A 35 -4.50 0.85 17.13
CA TYR A 35 -5.81 1.51 17.10
C TYR A 35 -6.47 1.64 18.48
N ASP A 36 -6.42 0.59 19.28
CA ASP A 36 -6.89 0.54 20.67
C ASP A 36 -6.25 1.62 21.57
N ARG A 37 -4.94 1.83 21.45
CA ARG A 37 -4.21 2.86 22.19
C ARG A 37 -4.54 4.26 21.68
N LEU A 38 -4.63 4.41 20.36
CA LEU A 38 -4.97 5.68 19.72
C LEU A 38 -6.36 6.18 20.15
N GLN A 39 -7.34 5.28 20.34
CA GLN A 39 -8.66 5.64 20.88
C GLN A 39 -8.57 6.24 22.29
N GLY A 40 -7.55 5.87 23.07
CA GLY A 40 -7.28 6.44 24.40
C GLY A 40 -6.36 7.66 24.38
N GLY A 41 -6.05 8.24 23.22
CA GLY A 41 -5.12 9.37 23.10
C GLY A 41 -3.66 8.99 23.37
N LEU A 42 -3.32 7.70 23.34
CA LEU A 42 -1.96 7.21 23.54
C LEU A 42 -1.30 6.91 22.20
N GLU A 43 -0.03 7.24 22.07
CA GLU A 43 0.76 6.88 20.89
C GLU A 43 0.98 5.35 20.76
N PRO A 44 1.34 4.85 19.56
CA PRO A 44 1.64 3.44 19.34
C PRO A 44 2.73 2.91 20.25
N ALA A 45 2.58 1.67 20.70
CA ALA A 45 3.49 1.06 21.68
C ALA A 45 4.94 1.00 21.17
N CYS A 46 5.15 0.69 19.89
CA CYS A 46 6.48 0.64 19.28
C CYS A 46 7.17 2.01 19.22
N ALA A 47 6.42 3.09 18.96
CA ALA A 47 6.94 4.46 18.98
C ALA A 47 7.31 4.86 20.43
N LYS A 48 6.38 4.65 21.37
CA LYS A 48 6.59 4.95 22.80
C LYS A 48 7.81 4.24 23.39
N ALA A 49 8.01 2.97 23.02
CA ALA A 49 9.06 2.14 23.59
C ALA A 49 10.44 2.42 22.99
N CYS A 50 10.57 3.18 21.89
CA CYS A 50 11.82 3.34 21.17
C CYS A 50 12.79 4.28 21.93
N PRO A 51 13.87 3.77 22.53
CA PRO A 51 14.75 4.59 23.38
C PRO A 51 15.58 5.59 22.57
N THR A 52 15.88 5.27 21.32
CA THR A 52 16.69 6.07 20.40
C THR A 52 15.86 7.01 19.54
N GLN A 53 14.53 7.06 19.72
CA GLN A 53 13.61 7.87 18.93
C GLN A 53 13.70 7.59 17.41
N SER A 54 14.06 6.36 17.05
CA SER A 54 14.13 5.90 15.66
C SER A 54 12.73 5.64 15.08
N ILE A 55 11.74 5.37 15.93
CA ILE A 55 10.34 5.26 15.55
C ILE A 55 9.63 6.49 16.10
N GLN A 56 9.10 7.32 15.20
CA GLN A 56 8.35 8.52 15.55
C GLN A 56 6.92 8.39 15.05
N PHE A 57 5.97 8.98 15.76
CA PHE A 57 4.55 8.97 15.43
C PHE A 57 3.99 10.38 15.55
N GLY A 58 3.12 10.77 14.61
CA GLY A 58 2.56 12.11 14.55
C GLY A 58 1.92 12.39 13.19
N PRO A 59 1.52 13.65 12.95
CA PRO A 59 1.02 14.08 11.64
C PRO A 59 2.04 13.81 10.53
N LEU A 60 1.57 13.21 9.43
CA LEU A 60 2.45 12.77 8.34
C LEU A 60 3.32 13.89 7.79
N ALA A 61 2.77 15.10 7.61
CA ALA A 61 3.49 16.24 7.08
C ALA A 61 4.66 16.68 7.99
N GLU A 62 4.47 16.64 9.30
CA GLU A 62 5.51 16.99 10.28
C GLU A 62 6.62 15.94 10.30
N LEU A 63 6.25 14.66 10.29
CA LEU A 63 7.22 13.55 10.20
C LEU A 63 8.02 13.61 8.91
N GLN A 64 7.35 13.91 7.79
CA GLN A 64 7.99 14.10 6.50
C GLN A 64 9.00 15.26 6.56
N GLN A 65 8.61 16.42 7.09
CA GLN A 65 9.54 17.54 7.22
C GLN A 65 10.76 17.19 8.10
N ALA A 66 10.55 16.54 9.24
CA ALA A 66 11.63 16.11 10.12
C ALA A 66 12.58 15.12 9.42
N ALA A 67 12.03 14.20 8.62
CA ALA A 67 12.80 13.23 7.86
C ALA A 67 13.65 13.86 6.76
N ASP A 68 13.16 14.92 6.08
CA ASP A 68 13.94 15.66 5.08
C ASP A 68 15.15 16.34 5.71
N VAL A 69 14.94 16.99 6.87
CA VAL A 69 16.02 17.62 7.63
C VAL A 69 17.06 16.57 8.04
N ARG A 70 16.61 15.40 8.51
CA ARG A 70 17.52 14.31 8.89
C ARG A 70 18.29 13.75 7.69
N LEU A 71 17.63 13.57 6.54
CA LEU A 71 18.27 13.10 5.31
C LEU A 71 19.35 14.08 4.85
N ALA A 72 19.03 15.38 4.80
CA ALA A 72 19.99 16.42 4.42
C ALA A 72 21.21 16.45 5.36
N ALA A 73 21.00 16.27 6.67
CA ALA A 73 22.08 16.18 7.64
C ALA A 73 22.96 14.93 7.46
N LEU A 74 22.39 13.80 7.03
CA LEU A 74 23.16 12.60 6.72
C LEU A 74 23.99 12.78 5.45
N HIS A 75 23.39 13.37 4.42
CA HIS A 75 24.10 13.67 3.16
C HIS A 75 25.28 14.63 3.40
N SER A 76 25.13 15.64 4.25
CA SER A 76 26.24 16.55 4.60
C SER A 76 27.36 15.86 5.40
N GLN A 77 27.05 14.74 6.06
CA GLN A 77 28.01 13.88 6.77
C GLN A 77 28.65 12.81 5.85
N GLY A 78 28.40 12.89 4.53
CA GLY A 78 28.96 11.96 3.54
C GLY A 78 28.15 10.68 3.34
N GLN A 79 27.00 10.52 3.99
CA GLN A 79 26.12 9.34 3.84
C GLN A 79 25.22 9.47 2.61
N THR A 80 25.82 9.60 1.42
CA THR A 80 25.12 9.91 0.16
C THR A 80 24.12 8.85 -0.29
N GLN A 81 24.28 7.62 0.18
CA GLN A 81 23.38 6.49 -0.05
C GLN A 81 22.10 6.51 0.79
N ALA A 82 22.00 7.39 1.79
CA ALA A 82 20.78 7.49 2.60
C ALA A 82 19.59 7.97 1.75
N GLN A 83 18.40 7.45 2.01
CA GLN A 83 17.17 7.78 1.26
C GLN A 83 15.90 7.66 2.11
N LEU A 84 14.82 8.31 1.68
CA LEU A 84 13.50 8.20 2.29
C LEU A 84 12.60 7.27 1.48
N TYR A 85 12.37 6.08 2.02
CA TYR A 85 11.58 5.03 1.40
C TYR A 85 10.10 5.12 1.80
N GLY A 86 9.20 5.13 0.82
CA GLY A 86 7.75 5.20 1.04
C GLY A 86 7.22 6.59 1.37
N ARG A 87 8.08 7.61 1.37
CA ARG A 87 7.69 9.02 1.55
C ARG A 87 6.88 9.52 0.35
N ASP A 88 7.32 9.20 -0.86
CA ASP A 88 6.68 9.54 -2.12
C ASP A 88 5.97 8.32 -2.73
N ASP A 89 5.42 8.50 -3.93
CA ASP A 89 4.68 7.48 -4.65
C ASP A 89 5.52 6.61 -5.59
N THR A 90 6.84 6.79 -5.60
CA THR A 90 7.75 6.17 -6.56
C THR A 90 7.74 4.64 -6.50
N VAL A 91 7.72 4.08 -5.30
CA VAL A 91 7.75 2.62 -5.09
C VAL A 91 6.34 2.03 -4.99
N TYR A 92 5.47 2.60 -4.15
CA TYR A 92 4.13 2.02 -3.92
C TYR A 92 3.13 3.06 -3.38
N GLY A 93 2.98 4.20 -4.05
CA GLY A 93 1.90 5.14 -3.79
C GLY A 93 1.82 5.64 -2.34
N GLY A 94 2.76 6.49 -1.91
CA GLY A 94 2.72 7.30 -0.68
C GLY A 94 2.30 6.53 0.58
N LEU A 95 3.27 6.02 1.35
CA LEU A 95 3.00 5.26 2.56
C LEU A 95 2.79 6.19 3.77
N ASN A 96 1.85 5.80 4.64
CA ASN A 96 1.69 6.43 5.96
C ASN A 96 2.69 5.90 7.00
N ALA A 97 3.54 4.94 6.62
CA ALA A 97 4.69 4.48 7.37
C ALA A 97 5.87 4.44 6.38
N PHE A 98 6.78 5.38 6.53
CA PHE A 98 7.94 5.55 5.66
C PHE A 98 9.23 5.46 6.48
N PHE A 99 10.36 5.23 5.82
CA PHE A 99 11.60 4.87 6.49
C PHE A 99 12.75 5.71 5.95
N LEU A 100 13.69 6.05 6.83
CA LEU A 100 15.02 6.50 6.42
C LEU A 100 15.92 5.26 6.33
N LEU A 101 16.36 4.95 5.12
CA LEU A 101 17.24 3.82 4.83
C LEU A 101 18.66 4.34 4.59
N MET A 102 19.66 3.55 4.96
CA MET A 102 21.07 3.85 4.73
C MET A 102 21.64 3.12 3.50
N ASP A 103 20.81 2.38 2.79
CA ASP A 103 21.15 1.62 1.59
C ASP A 103 19.88 1.42 0.75
N LYS A 104 19.98 0.68 -0.35
CA LYS A 104 18.86 0.33 -1.22
C LYS A 104 17.78 -0.48 -0.47
N PRO A 105 16.48 -0.36 -0.82
CA PRO A 105 15.40 -1.04 -0.11
C PRO A 105 15.58 -2.57 -0.03
N GLU A 106 16.14 -3.18 -1.08
CA GLU A 106 16.35 -4.63 -1.19
C GLU A 106 17.35 -5.15 -0.15
N THR A 107 18.31 -4.34 0.28
CA THR A 107 19.24 -4.68 1.38
C THR A 107 18.46 -4.97 2.67
N TYR A 108 17.31 -4.34 2.85
CA TYR A 108 16.43 -4.53 4.02
C TYR A 108 15.28 -5.50 3.75
N GLY A 109 15.25 -6.17 2.59
CA GLY A 109 14.14 -7.01 2.17
C GLY A 109 12.86 -6.23 1.84
N LEU A 110 12.97 -4.91 1.61
CA LEU A 110 11.84 -4.08 1.20
C LEU A 110 11.67 -4.13 -0.33
N PRO A 111 10.42 -4.06 -0.83
CA PRO A 111 10.16 -4.06 -2.26
C PRO A 111 10.64 -2.76 -2.92
N ASN A 112 10.95 -2.82 -4.20
CA ASN A 112 11.35 -1.70 -5.05
C ASN A 112 10.27 -1.45 -6.12
N ALA A 113 10.47 -0.45 -6.99
CA ALA A 113 9.50 -0.10 -8.03
C ALA A 113 9.19 -1.27 -8.99
N ASP A 114 10.10 -2.22 -9.17
CA ASP A 114 9.93 -3.36 -10.07
C ASP A 114 9.05 -4.46 -9.48
N ASN A 115 9.10 -4.68 -8.16
CA ASN A 115 8.38 -5.76 -7.49
C ASN A 115 7.21 -5.28 -6.59
N ALA A 116 7.11 -3.99 -6.29
CA ALA A 116 5.98 -3.36 -5.61
C ALA A 116 4.81 -3.12 -6.60
N LYS A 117 4.27 -4.18 -7.19
CA LYS A 117 3.18 -4.06 -8.16
C LYS A 117 1.82 -4.09 -7.48
N LEU A 118 1.06 -3.00 -7.62
CA LEU A 118 -0.35 -2.97 -7.24
C LEU A 118 -1.12 -4.01 -8.07
N PRO A 119 -1.97 -4.86 -7.44
CA PRO A 119 -2.75 -5.85 -8.17
C PRO A 119 -3.60 -5.25 -9.30
N SER A 120 -4.11 -4.03 -9.13
CA SER A 120 -4.87 -3.30 -10.16
C SER A 120 -4.01 -2.98 -11.39
N ARG A 121 -2.74 -2.63 -11.23
CA ARG A 121 -1.84 -2.32 -12.35
C ARG A 121 -1.53 -3.54 -13.22
N ASN A 122 -1.72 -4.75 -12.69
CA ASN A 122 -1.45 -6.00 -13.40
C ASN A 122 -2.67 -6.55 -14.18
N ASN A 123 -3.84 -5.89 -14.13
CA ASN A 123 -5.08 -6.39 -14.73
C ASN A 123 -5.56 -5.59 -15.96
N VAL A 124 -4.64 -4.93 -16.68
CA VAL A 124 -4.97 -4.09 -17.84
C VAL A 124 -5.75 -4.88 -18.90
N GLY A 125 -5.34 -6.12 -19.19
CA GLY A 125 -6.04 -6.98 -20.14
C GLY A 125 -7.48 -7.27 -19.72
N GLY A 126 -7.73 -7.49 -18.43
CA GLY A 126 -9.08 -7.66 -17.89
C GLY A 126 -9.93 -6.39 -18.04
N TYR A 127 -9.37 -5.22 -17.78
CA TYR A 127 -10.07 -3.94 -17.96
C TYR A 127 -10.41 -3.67 -19.43
N VAL A 128 -9.47 -3.93 -20.35
CA VAL A 128 -9.71 -3.80 -21.80
C VAL A 128 -10.78 -4.79 -22.26
N GLY A 129 -10.71 -6.05 -21.82
CA GLY A 129 -11.71 -7.06 -22.16
C GLY A 129 -13.11 -6.70 -21.66
N ALA A 130 -13.22 -6.18 -20.44
CA ALA A 130 -14.49 -5.70 -19.88
C ALA A 130 -15.05 -4.52 -20.68
N ALA A 131 -14.20 -3.55 -21.06
CA ALA A 131 -14.61 -2.41 -21.87
C ALA A 131 -15.11 -2.84 -23.25
N ILE A 132 -14.38 -3.73 -23.94
CA ILE A 132 -14.81 -4.29 -25.24
C ILE A 132 -16.17 -4.99 -25.10
N THR A 133 -16.33 -5.83 -24.08
CA THR A 133 -17.57 -6.57 -23.85
C THR A 133 -18.75 -5.63 -23.62
N ALA A 134 -18.57 -4.57 -22.83
CA ALA A 134 -19.60 -3.56 -22.58
C ALA A 134 -20.01 -2.83 -23.87
N VAL A 135 -19.03 -2.42 -24.70
CA VAL A 135 -19.30 -1.76 -25.99
C VAL A 135 -20.08 -2.68 -26.93
N LEU A 136 -19.67 -3.94 -27.06
CA LEU A 136 -20.36 -4.92 -27.91
C LEU A 136 -21.80 -5.15 -27.44
N ALA A 137 -22.03 -5.23 -26.13
CA ALA A 137 -23.38 -5.38 -25.57
C ALA A 137 -24.28 -4.18 -25.89
N VAL A 138 -23.75 -2.95 -25.76
CA VAL A 138 -24.49 -1.73 -26.12
C VAL A 138 -24.82 -1.69 -27.60
N VAL A 139 -23.85 -2.00 -28.47
CA VAL A 139 -24.05 -2.02 -29.93
C VAL A 139 -25.10 -3.08 -30.31
N ALA A 140 -24.98 -4.29 -29.79
CA ALA A 140 -25.94 -5.36 -30.03
C ALA A 140 -27.35 -4.97 -29.55
N GLY A 141 -27.45 -4.33 -28.38
CA GLY A 141 -28.69 -3.79 -27.83
C GLY A 141 -29.33 -2.74 -28.73
N LEU A 142 -28.55 -1.78 -29.23
CA LEU A 142 -29.03 -0.74 -30.16
C LEU A 142 -29.49 -1.33 -31.50
N VAL A 143 -28.76 -2.31 -32.04
CA VAL A 143 -29.14 -3.01 -33.28
C VAL A 143 -30.45 -3.78 -33.08
N ALA A 144 -30.59 -4.50 -31.97
CA ALA A 144 -31.81 -5.22 -31.64
C ALA A 144 -33.02 -4.28 -31.46
N PHE A 145 -32.82 -3.12 -30.83
CA PHE A 145 -33.88 -2.13 -30.62
C PHE A 145 -34.32 -1.49 -31.94
N ARG A 146 -33.39 -1.15 -32.84
CA ARG A 146 -33.71 -0.63 -34.18
C ARG A 146 -34.50 -1.64 -35.01
N ARG A 147 -34.07 -2.91 -35.04
CA ARG A 147 -34.77 -3.97 -35.78
C ARG A 147 -36.19 -4.22 -35.28
N ARG A 148 -36.47 -4.02 -33.98
CA ARG A 148 -37.84 -4.09 -33.45
C ARG A 148 -38.72 -2.93 -33.91
N GLY A 149 -38.15 -1.73 -34.05
CA GLY A 149 -38.87 -0.55 -34.55
C GLY A 149 -39.17 -0.63 -36.05
N GLU A 150 -38.37 -1.33 -36.84
CA GLU A 150 -38.63 -1.57 -38.27
C GLU A 150 -39.71 -2.65 -38.54
N ALA A 151 -40.01 -3.48 -37.53
CA ALA A 151 -40.98 -4.58 -37.63
C ALA A 151 -42.38 -4.24 -37.06
N ALA A 152 -42.58 -3.00 -36.59
CA ALA A 152 -43.84 -2.46 -36.08
C ALA A 152 -44.37 -1.39 -37.05
#